data_AF-A0A944Y637-F1
#
_entry.id   AF-A0A944Y637-F1
#
_cell.length_a   1.000
_cell.length_b   1.000
_cell.length_c   1.000
_cell.angle_alpha   90.00
_cell.angle_beta   90.00
_cell.angle_gamma   90.00
#
_symmetry.space_group_name_H-M   'P 1'
#
loop_
_entity.id
_entity.type
_entity.pdbx_description
1 polymer ?
#
loop_
_entity_poly.entity_id
_entity_poly.type
_entity_poly.pdbx_seq_one_letter_code
_entity_poly.pdbx_strand_id
1 'polypeptide(L)' 'MKLGEALQEKLLDVRLRDKLLAEGKVTPKQIEEFLKTIPDDANNAAFTGGEKTSGSSDQ' A
#
# COMPACT_ATOMS: atom_id res chain seq x y z
N MET A 1 0.53 4.20 -19.67
CA MET A 1 -0.51 4.06 -18.63
C MET A 1 -1.70 3.35 -19.23
N LYS A 2 -1.92 2.10 -18.85
CA LYS A 2 -3.13 1.37 -19.25
C LYS A 2 -4.29 1.80 -18.36
N LEU A 3 -5.51 1.83 -18.89
CA LEU A 3 -6.71 2.27 -18.14
C LEU A 3 -6.90 1.50 -16.81
N GLY A 4 -6.54 0.21 -16.79
CA GLY A 4 -6.60 -0.61 -15.57
C GLY A 4 -5.68 -0.12 -14.44
N GLU A 5 -4.44 0.28 -14.78
CA GLU A 5 -3.46 0.79 -13.81
C GLU A 5 -3.94 2.11 -13.20
N ALA A 6 -4.46 3.01 -14.05
CA ALA A 6 -5.00 4.30 -13.61
C ALA A 6 -6.23 4.15 -12.69
N LEU A 7 -7.06 3.12 -12.91
CA LEU A 7 -8.20 2.83 -12.04
C LEU A 7 -7.75 2.29 -10.67
N GLN A 8 -6.71 1.47 -10.63
CA GLN A 8 -6.15 0.94 -9.37
C GLN A 8 -5.52 2.06 -8.53
N GLU A 9 -4.72 2.94 -9.13
CA GLU A 9 -4.15 4.10 -8.45
C GLU A 9 -5.23 5.02 -7.88
N LYS A 10 -6.33 5.24 -8.62
CA LYS A 10 -7.42 6.11 -8.17
C LYS A 10 -8.26 5.48 -7.05
N LEU A 11 -8.32 4.16 -6.97
CA LEU A 11 -9.00 3.41 -5.89
C LEU A 11 -8.28 3.59 -4.54
N LEU A 12 -6.97 3.83 -4.60
CA LEU A 12 -6.12 4.16 -3.44
C LEU A 12 -6.27 5.63 -2.99
N ASP A 13 -6.98 6.47 -3.75
CA ASP A 13 -7.34 7.81 -3.29
C ASP A 13 -8.27 7.69 -2.09
N VAL A 14 -7.79 8.17 -0.93
CA VAL A 14 -8.50 8.17 0.35
C VAL A 14 -9.92 8.72 0.20
N ARG A 15 -10.09 9.81 -0.57
CA ARG A 15 -11.40 10.43 -0.78
C ARG A 15 -12.33 9.56 -1.62
N LEU A 16 -11.80 8.87 -2.61
CA LEU A 16 -12.60 7.96 -3.42
C LEU A 16 -13.00 6.71 -2.64
N ARG A 17 -12.06 6.12 -1.90
CA ARG A 17 -12.32 4.96 -1.05
C ARG A 17 -13.40 5.26 0.00
N ASP A 18 -13.28 6.39 0.70
CA ASP A 18 -14.24 6.77 1.73
C ASP A 18 -15.63 7.06 1.12
N LYS A 19 -15.67 7.63 -0.09
CA LYS A 19 -16.92 7.79 -0.85
C LYS A 19 -17.53 6.45 -1.27
N LEU A 20 -16.73 5.50 -1.76
CA LEU A 20 -17.19 4.16 -2.14
C LEU A 20 -17.66 3.33 -0.94
N LEU A 21 -17.03 3.53 0.22
CA LEU A 21 -17.44 2.96 1.50
C LEU A 21 -18.80 3.54 1.94
N ALA A 22 -18.96 4.86 1.86
CA ALA A 22 -20.22 5.54 2.19
C ALA A 22 -21.37 5.16 1.24
N GLU A 23 -21.07 4.89 -0.04
CA GLU A 23 -22.03 4.39 -1.03
C GLU A 23 -22.29 2.87 -0.90
N GLY A 24 -21.58 2.16 -0.01
CA GLY A 24 -21.73 0.72 0.20
C GLY A 24 -21.21 -0.16 -0.93
N LYS A 25 -20.47 0.41 -1.89
CA LYS A 25 -19.91 -0.31 -3.05
C LYS A 25 -18.67 -1.14 -2.69
N VAL A 26 -18.01 -0.81 -1.59
CA VAL A 26 -16.83 -1.51 -1.07
C VAL A 26 -17.00 -1.67 0.44
N THR A 27 -16.65 -2.85 0.95
CA THR A 27 -16.68 -3.14 2.39
C THR A 27 -15.31 -2.90 3.05
N PRO A 28 -15.26 -2.63 4.37
CA PRO A 28 -13.99 -2.50 5.09
C PRO A 28 -13.07 -3.72 4.92
N LYS A 29 -13.66 -4.92 4.88
CA LYS A 29 -12.94 -6.19 4.71
C LYS A 29 -12.23 -6.28 3.36
N GLN A 30 -12.89 -5.84 2.29
CA GLN A 30 -12.29 -5.84 0.94
C GLN A 30 -11.12 -4.85 0.84
N ILE A 31 -11.18 -3.73 1.58
CA ILE A 31 -10.07 -2.78 1.66
C ILE A 31 -8.89 -3.42 2.39
N GLU A 32 -9.12 -4.07 3.52
CA GLU A 32 -8.06 -4.75 4.28
C GLU A 32 -7.42 -5.90 3.50
N GLU A 33 -8.22 -6.69 2.78
CA GLU A 33 -7.72 -7.74 1.90
C GLU A 33 -6.85 -7.16 0.78
N PHE A 34 -7.30 -6.06 0.16
CA PHE A 34 -6.53 -5.40 -0.89
C PHE A 34 -5.23 -4.79 -0.35
N LEU A 35 -5.24 -4.14 0.82
CA LEU A 35 -4.03 -3.59 1.45
C LEU A 35 -2.99 -4.68 1.74
N LYS A 36 -3.41 -5.90 2.08
CA LYS A 36 -2.49 -7.04 2.29
C LYS A 36 -1.85 -7.55 1.00
N THR A 37 -2.46 -7.30 -0.15
CA THR A 37 -1.89 -7.69 -1.46
C THR A 37 -0.86 -6.70 -1.98
N ILE A 38 -0.78 -5.50 -1.40
CA ILE A 38 0.21 -4.49 -1.78
C ILE A 38 1.52 -4.87 -1.08
N PRO A 39 2.61 -5.11 -1.83
CA PRO A 39 3.91 -5.39 -1.24
C PRO A 39 4.40 -4.19 -0.45
N ASP A 40 5.13 -4.44 0.64
CA ASP A 40 5.75 -3.37 1.41
C ASP A 40 6.85 -2.71 0.57
N ASP A 41 6.72 -1.40 0.32
CA ASP A 41 7.67 -0.59 -0.43
C ASP A 41 9.00 -0.38 0.32
N ALA A 42 9.10 -0.84 1.58
CA ALA A 42 10.35 -0.86 2.35
C ALA A 42 11.52 -1.52 1.60
N ASN A 43 11.25 -2.50 0.72
CA ASN A 43 12.29 -3.16 -0.08
C ASN A 43 12.83 -2.30 -1.23
N ASN A 44 12.11 -1.25 -1.64
CA ASN A 44 12.49 -0.34 -2.71
C ASN A 44 13.14 0.96 -2.16
N ALA A 45 13.28 1.09 -0.85
CA ALA A 45 13.89 2.24 -0.21
C ALA A 45 15.42 2.21 -0.40
N ALA A 46 15.93 2.99 -1.35
CA ALA A 46 17.36 3.24 -1.51
C ALA A 46 17.78 4.43 -0.62
N PHE A 47 18.42 4.14 0.52
CA PHE A 47 19.02 5.18 1.36
C PHE A 47 20.37 5.61 0.78
N THR A 48 20.49 6.85 0.33
CA THR A 48 21.77 7.41 -0.08
C THR A 48 22.51 8.01 1.11
N GLY A 49 23.35 7.19 1.75
CA GLY A 49 24.44 7.65 2.61
C GLY A 49 24.46 7.08 4.04
N GLY A 50 25.46 6.23 4.31
CA GLY A 50 25.95 5.96 5.66
C GLY A 50 26.05 4.49 6.04
N GLU A 51 27.27 3.97 6.06
CA GLU A 51 27.64 2.67 6.62
C GLU A 51 27.29 2.58 8.13
N LYS A 52 26.83 1.38 8.57
CA LYS A 52 26.85 0.77 9.92
C LYS A 52 25.57 0.71 10.82
N THR A 53 25.12 -0.54 11.00
CA THR A 53 24.89 -1.32 12.25
C THR A 53 23.50 -1.59 12.83
N SER A 54 23.36 -2.85 13.29
CA SER A 54 22.43 -3.48 14.25
C SER A 54 21.11 -4.06 13.68
N GLY A 55 20.74 -5.33 13.87
CA GLY A 55 21.34 -6.39 14.67
C GLY A 55 20.79 -7.78 14.30
N SER A 56 21.67 -8.77 14.30
CA SER A 56 21.33 -10.19 14.37
C SER A 56 21.11 -10.57 15.84
N SER A 57 19.87 -10.80 16.22
CA SER A 57 19.48 -11.46 17.46
C SER A 57 19.56 -12.97 17.25
N ASP A 58 20.57 -13.62 17.83
CA ASP A 58 20.52 -15.02 18.28
C ASP A 58 21.71 -15.27 19.21
N GLN A 59 21.41 -15.38 20.51
CA GLN A 59 22.25 -16.00 21.53
C GLN A 59 21.34 -16.83 22.44
#